data_AF-A0AAU7B3V5-F1
#
_entry.id   AF-A0AAU7B3V5-F1
#
_cell.length_a   1.000
_cell.length_b   1.000
_cell.length_c   1.000
_cell.angle_alpha   90.00
_cell.angle_beta   90.00
_cell.angle_gamma   90.00
#
_symmetry.space_group_name_H-M   'P 1'
#
loop_
_entity.id
_entity.type
_entity.pdbx_description
1 polymer ?
#
loop_
_entity_poly.entity_id
_entity_poly.type
_entity_poly.pdbx_seq_one_letter_code
_entity_poly.pdbx_strand_id
1 'polypeptide(L)'
;MRSRPVRRGGRRTAVRASVAPVLAALVVAAAGCGGDDGDDGGMPSADDYYGAMNTFCMDVTAAARAATRTSTAAAKGPAGTRVKRISTSLGTFADAAEEALAELEDAGAPERFANYQRENAAGFRRYIVTLRAAAADPDDLAKLQTRVNAIELPDPPQDITTNAKSCASFSPAG
;
A
#
# COMPACT_ATOMS: atom_id res chain seq x y z
N MET A 1 62.76 2.77 4.82
CA MET A 1 61.50 3.53 4.82
C MET A 1 60.36 2.57 4.45
N ARG A 2 59.49 2.21 5.40
CA ARG A 2 58.37 1.28 5.18
C ARG A 2 57.05 2.05 5.24
N SER A 3 56.48 2.37 4.09
CA SER A 3 55.15 2.96 3.99
C SER A 3 54.10 1.84 4.10
N ARG A 4 53.33 1.82 5.20
CA ARG A 4 52.13 0.98 5.33
C ARG A 4 50.93 1.74 4.75
N PRO A 5 50.14 1.14 3.85
CA PRO A 5 48.87 1.73 3.45
C PRO A 5 47.83 1.53 4.56
N VAL A 6 47.26 2.63 5.03
CA VAL A 6 46.10 2.66 5.92
C VAL A 6 44.90 2.14 5.14
N ARG A 7 44.51 0.87 5.37
CA ARG A 7 43.21 0.35 4.94
C ARG A 7 42.13 1.02 5.78
N ARG A 8 41.52 2.09 5.24
CA ARG A 8 40.20 2.56 5.66
C ARG A 8 39.20 1.43 5.40
N GLY A 9 38.93 0.64 6.43
CA GLY A 9 37.82 -0.31 6.45
C GLY A 9 36.52 0.47 6.35
N GLY A 10 35.97 0.56 5.13
CA GLY A 10 34.63 1.07 4.89
C GLY A 10 33.65 0.28 5.74
N ARG A 11 33.06 0.96 6.73
CA ARG A 11 31.88 0.50 7.43
C ARG A 11 30.79 0.35 6.36
N ARG A 12 30.64 -0.85 5.81
CA ARG A 12 29.39 -1.26 5.18
C ARG A 12 28.39 -1.25 6.32
N THR A 13 27.69 -0.13 6.47
CA THR A 13 26.52 0.00 7.33
C THR A 13 25.58 -1.11 6.87
N ALA A 14 25.60 -2.24 7.58
CA ALA A 14 24.63 -3.28 7.35
C ALA A 14 23.28 -2.63 7.67
N VAL A 15 22.56 -2.24 6.62
CA VAL A 15 21.19 -1.73 6.73
C VAL A 15 20.41 -2.85 7.38
N ARG A 16 20.27 -2.77 8.70
CA ARG A 16 19.27 -3.55 9.43
C ARG A 16 17.95 -2.99 8.93
N ALA A 17 17.41 -3.60 7.88
CA ALA A 17 16.08 -3.29 7.40
C ALA A 17 15.11 -3.55 8.55
N SER A 18 14.75 -2.47 9.26
CA SER A 18 13.70 -2.47 10.26
C SER A 18 12.40 -2.79 9.52
N VAL A 19 11.64 -3.74 10.06
CA VAL A 19 10.33 -4.12 9.48
C VAL A 19 9.23 -3.15 9.92
N ALA A 20 9.48 -2.36 10.98
CA ALA A 20 8.57 -1.33 11.47
C ALA A 20 8.07 -0.35 10.38
N PRO A 21 8.92 0.26 9.53
CA PRO A 21 8.45 1.14 8.47
C PRO A 21 7.61 0.42 7.40
N VAL A 22 7.89 -0.85 7.15
CA VAL A 22 7.11 -1.70 6.22
C VAL A 22 5.74 -2.01 6.82
N LEU A 23 5.70 -2.43 8.08
CA LEU A 23 4.43 -2.72 8.77
C LEU A 23 3.57 -1.46 8.90
N ALA A 24 4.17 -0.31 9.24
CA ALA A 24 3.45 0.96 9.31
C ALA A 24 2.86 1.35 7.94
N ALA A 25 3.65 1.25 6.87
CA ALA A 25 3.17 1.52 5.52
C ALA A 25 1.98 0.62 5.15
N LEU A 26 2.08 -0.68 5.42
CA LEU A 26 1.01 -1.64 5.12
C LEU A 26 -0.21 -1.48 6.02
N VAL A 27 -0.05 -1.03 7.26
CA VAL A 27 -1.16 -0.77 8.17
C VAL A 27 -2.00 0.43 7.71
N VAL A 28 -1.38 1.45 7.11
CA VAL A 28 -2.13 2.57 6.46
C VAL A 28 -3.08 2.05 5.38
N ALA A 29 -2.71 0.97 4.68
CA ALA A 29 -3.56 0.33 3.68
C ALA A 29 -4.51 -0.74 4.23
N ALA A 30 -4.27 -1.27 5.43
CA ALA A 30 -5.01 -2.40 6.02
C ALA A 30 -6.01 -2.01 7.12
N ALA A 31 -6.04 -0.73 7.50
CA ALA A 31 -6.94 -0.21 8.53
C ALA A 31 -8.40 -0.27 8.05
N GLY A 32 -9.01 -1.43 8.27
CA GLY A 32 -10.45 -1.65 8.36
C GLY A 32 -11.09 -2.28 7.14
N CYS A 33 -11.53 -3.53 7.31
CA CYS A 33 -12.58 -4.12 6.47
C CYS A 33 -13.08 -5.44 7.09
N GLY A 34 -14.41 -5.53 7.24
CA GLY A 34 -15.23 -6.72 7.46
C GLY A 34 -16.50 -6.54 6.62
N GLY A 35 -16.81 -7.50 5.74
CA GLY A 35 -17.69 -7.31 4.58
C GLY A 35 -19.18 -7.63 4.79
N ASP A 36 -19.95 -7.51 3.68
CA ASP A 36 -20.87 -8.53 3.11
C ASP A 36 -21.29 -8.10 1.68
N ASP A 37 -21.51 -9.09 0.80
CA ASP A 37 -21.52 -9.02 -0.68
C ASP A 37 -22.83 -8.50 -1.34
N GLY A 38 -22.71 -8.00 -2.58
CA GLY A 38 -23.85 -7.75 -3.48
C GLY A 38 -23.45 -7.24 -4.88
N ASP A 39 -23.57 -8.11 -5.88
CA ASP A 39 -23.33 -7.94 -7.33
C ASP A 39 -24.63 -7.52 -8.03
N ASP A 40 -24.58 -6.71 -9.10
CA ASP A 40 -25.47 -6.78 -10.28
C ASP A 40 -25.12 -5.67 -11.31
N GLY A 41 -24.73 -6.07 -12.52
CA GLY A 41 -24.24 -5.17 -13.58
C GLY A 41 -25.30 -4.30 -14.28
N GLY A 42 -24.96 -3.02 -14.47
CA GLY A 42 -25.60 -2.01 -15.30
C GLY A 42 -24.71 -0.75 -15.35
N MET A 43 -24.93 0.21 -16.26
CA MET A 43 -24.15 1.47 -16.32
C MET A 43 -24.00 2.09 -14.91
N PRO A 44 -22.81 2.55 -14.48
CA PRO A 44 -22.50 2.69 -13.06
C PRO A 44 -23.41 3.73 -12.40
N SER A 45 -24.43 3.21 -11.75
CA SER A 45 -25.22 3.94 -10.77
C SER A 45 -24.31 4.30 -9.58
N ALA A 46 -24.78 5.18 -8.71
CA ALA A 46 -24.05 5.45 -7.48
C ALA A 46 -23.80 4.17 -6.66
N ASP A 47 -24.75 3.23 -6.71
CA ASP A 47 -24.69 1.97 -5.99
C ASP A 47 -23.62 1.03 -6.56
N ASP A 48 -23.49 0.97 -7.88
CA ASP A 48 -22.43 0.20 -8.56
C ASP A 48 -21.04 0.75 -8.23
N TYR A 49 -20.91 2.08 -8.17
CA TYR A 49 -19.66 2.72 -7.78
C TYR A 49 -19.34 2.48 -6.29
N TYR A 50 -20.34 2.45 -5.40
CA TYR A 50 -20.11 2.05 -4.01
C TYR A 50 -19.71 0.57 -3.89
N GLY A 51 -20.28 -0.30 -4.72
CA GLY A 51 -19.86 -1.69 -4.86
C GLY A 51 -18.39 -1.81 -5.28
N ALA A 52 -18.01 -1.12 -6.36
CA ALA A 52 -16.63 -1.10 -6.85
C ALA A 52 -15.65 -0.53 -5.81
N MET A 53 -16.02 0.56 -5.12
CA MET A 53 -15.22 1.09 -4.00
C MET A 53 -15.09 0.09 -2.85
N ASN A 54 -16.17 -0.63 -2.51
CA ASN A 54 -16.14 -1.67 -1.49
C ASN A 54 -15.16 -2.79 -1.85
N THR A 55 -15.24 -3.30 -3.08
CA THR A 55 -14.33 -4.32 -3.62
C THR A 55 -12.89 -3.85 -3.58
N PHE A 56 -12.62 -2.64 -4.10
CA PHE A 56 -11.31 -2.01 -4.04
C PHE A 56 -10.74 -1.97 -2.62
N CYS A 57 -11.51 -1.45 -1.66
CA CYS A 57 -11.09 -1.35 -0.27
C CYS A 57 -10.87 -2.73 0.37
N MET A 58 -11.66 -3.74 0.01
CA MET A 58 -11.49 -5.13 0.45
C MET A 58 -10.19 -5.73 -0.06
N ASP A 59 -9.92 -5.61 -1.36
CA ASP A 59 -8.76 -6.21 -2.00
C ASP A 59 -7.45 -5.59 -1.54
N VAL A 60 -7.40 -4.25 -1.50
CA VAL A 60 -6.24 -3.51 -0.97
C VAL A 60 -6.00 -3.91 0.50
N THR A 61 -7.05 -4.00 1.31
CA THR A 61 -6.93 -4.40 2.72
C THR A 61 -6.46 -5.85 2.87
N ALA A 62 -7.02 -6.76 2.09
CA ALA A 62 -6.65 -8.17 2.12
C ALA A 62 -5.18 -8.36 1.74
N ALA A 63 -4.75 -7.69 0.66
CA ALA A 63 -3.37 -7.70 0.20
C ALA A 63 -2.42 -7.08 1.23
N ALA A 64 -2.79 -5.95 1.83
CA ALA A 64 -2.02 -5.29 2.88
C ALA A 64 -1.88 -6.17 4.14
N ARG A 65 -2.95 -6.86 4.56
CA ARG A 65 -2.92 -7.84 5.67
C ARG A 65 -2.03 -9.03 5.34
N ALA A 66 -2.07 -9.54 4.12
CA ALA A 66 -1.21 -10.63 3.67
C ALA A 66 0.27 -10.23 3.69
N ALA A 67 0.59 -9.05 3.15
CA ALA A 67 1.93 -8.48 3.17
C ALA A 67 2.42 -8.20 4.60
N THR A 68 1.55 -7.75 5.50
CA THR A 68 1.86 -7.51 6.92
C THR A 68 2.22 -8.81 7.63
N ARG A 69 1.42 -9.87 7.42
CA ARG A 69 1.68 -11.20 7.99
C ARG A 69 3.01 -11.75 7.52
N THR A 70 3.28 -11.67 6.22
CA THR A 70 4.54 -12.14 5.64
C THR A 70 5.73 -11.32 6.12
N SER A 71 5.61 -10.00 6.21
CA SER A 71 6.65 -9.10 6.73
C SER A 71 6.96 -9.41 8.20
N THR A 72 5.93 -9.65 9.02
CA THR A 72 6.06 -10.05 10.43
C THR A 72 6.75 -11.42 10.57
N ALA A 73 6.38 -12.38 9.72
CA ALA A 73 7.03 -13.70 9.68
C ALA A 73 8.50 -13.59 9.21
N ALA A 74 8.78 -12.76 8.22
CA ALA A 74 10.12 -12.49 7.72
C ALA A 74 11.02 -11.83 8.77
N ALA A 75 10.45 -10.98 9.64
CA ALA A 75 11.17 -10.34 10.75
C ALA A 75 11.86 -11.35 11.69
N LYS A 76 11.33 -12.57 11.79
CA LYS A 76 11.87 -13.64 12.65
C LYS A 76 12.98 -14.46 11.97
N GLY A 77 13.22 -14.26 10.67
CA GLY A 77 14.20 -15.02 9.89
C GLY A 77 15.59 -14.35 9.75
N PRO A 78 16.56 -15.05 9.11
CA PRO A 78 17.88 -14.52 8.79
C PRO A 78 17.81 -13.25 7.93
N ALA A 79 18.76 -12.32 8.11
CA ALA A 79 18.70 -10.98 7.49
C ALA A 79 18.59 -11.00 5.95
N GLY A 80 19.35 -11.86 5.25
CA GLY A 80 19.27 -11.95 3.79
C GLY A 80 17.92 -12.47 3.28
N THR A 81 17.37 -13.48 3.94
CA THR A 81 16.04 -14.03 3.63
C THR A 81 14.91 -13.07 4.01
N ARG A 82 15.11 -12.27 5.06
CA ARG A 82 14.17 -11.25 5.52
C ARG A 82 13.94 -10.19 4.46
N VAL A 83 15.01 -9.54 3.98
CA VAL A 83 14.91 -8.47 2.97
C VAL A 83 14.23 -8.99 1.72
N LYS A 84 14.65 -10.16 1.22
CA LYS A 84 14.02 -10.77 0.04
C LYS A 84 12.53 -11.01 0.22
N ARG A 85 12.11 -11.57 1.35
CA ARG A 85 10.67 -11.85 1.62
C ARG A 85 9.85 -10.57 1.76
N ILE A 86 10.39 -9.56 2.44
CA ILE A 86 9.74 -8.25 2.57
C ILE A 86 9.58 -7.60 1.20
N SER A 87 10.65 -7.55 0.41
CA SER A 87 10.64 -7.04 -0.96
C SER A 87 9.60 -7.74 -1.83
N THR A 88 9.57 -9.09 -1.80
CA THR A 88 8.55 -9.86 -2.53
C THR A 88 7.14 -9.50 -2.06
N SER A 89 6.89 -9.40 -0.75
CA SER A 89 5.57 -9.04 -0.24
C SER A 89 5.12 -7.63 -0.61
N LEU A 90 6.04 -6.67 -0.64
CA LEU A 90 5.75 -5.31 -1.10
C LEU A 90 5.41 -5.30 -2.60
N GLY A 91 6.15 -6.05 -3.42
CA GLY A 91 5.85 -6.22 -4.84
C GLY A 91 4.45 -6.79 -5.06
N THR A 92 4.14 -7.93 -4.43
CA THR A 92 2.82 -8.57 -4.53
C THR A 92 1.69 -7.65 -4.05
N PHE A 93 1.91 -6.89 -2.97
CA PHE A 93 0.91 -5.91 -2.52
C PHE A 93 0.73 -4.77 -3.53
N ALA A 94 1.82 -4.26 -4.09
CA ALA A 94 1.76 -3.21 -5.09
C ALA A 94 1.04 -3.67 -6.37
N ASP A 95 1.25 -4.92 -6.78
CA ASP A 95 0.58 -5.52 -7.94
C ASP A 95 -0.93 -5.68 -7.67
N ALA A 96 -1.31 -6.21 -6.52
CA ALA A 96 -2.72 -6.35 -6.14
C ALA A 96 -3.43 -4.98 -6.01
N ALA A 97 -2.74 -3.98 -5.47
CA ALA A 97 -3.29 -2.62 -5.37
C ALA A 97 -3.41 -1.95 -6.74
N GLU A 98 -2.52 -2.25 -7.69
CA GLU A 98 -2.62 -1.75 -9.07
C GLU A 98 -3.79 -2.40 -9.82
N GLU A 99 -3.99 -3.71 -9.65
CA GLU A 99 -5.13 -4.45 -10.20
C GLU A 99 -6.46 -3.92 -9.65
N ALA A 100 -6.60 -3.83 -8.33
CA ALA A 100 -7.80 -3.29 -7.70
C ALA A 100 -8.08 -1.83 -8.13
N LEU A 101 -7.03 -1.01 -8.28
CA LEU A 101 -7.20 0.36 -8.75
C LEU A 101 -7.67 0.41 -10.21
N ALA A 102 -7.13 -0.45 -11.08
CA ALA A 102 -7.54 -0.53 -12.47
C ALA A 102 -9.01 -0.96 -12.59
N GLU A 103 -9.45 -1.96 -11.82
CA GLU A 103 -10.85 -2.39 -11.76
C GLU A 103 -11.78 -1.26 -11.31
N LEU A 104 -11.39 -0.51 -10.29
CA LEU A 104 -12.16 0.65 -9.83
C LEU A 104 -12.24 1.76 -10.89
N GLU A 105 -11.16 2.00 -11.65
CA GLU A 105 -11.17 2.97 -12.75
C GLU A 105 -12.03 2.50 -13.93
N ASP A 106 -12.01 1.20 -14.25
CA ASP A 106 -12.82 0.58 -15.31
C ASP A 106 -14.31 0.56 -14.97
N ALA A 107 -14.66 0.37 -13.69
CA ALA A 107 -16.04 0.50 -13.21
C ALA A 107 -16.63 1.90 -13.46
N GLY A 108 -15.76 2.92 -13.51
CA GLY A 108 -16.12 4.30 -13.76
C GLY A 108 -16.76 4.98 -12.54
N ALA A 109 -16.53 6.28 -12.42
CA ALA A 109 -17.13 7.08 -11.36
C ALA A 109 -18.30 7.92 -11.89
N PRO A 110 -19.43 7.98 -11.17
CA PRO A 110 -20.46 8.99 -11.40
C PRO A 110 -19.86 10.39 -11.38
N GLU A 111 -20.41 11.34 -12.15
CA GLU A 111 -19.86 12.70 -12.30
C GLU A 111 -19.54 13.38 -10.96
N ARG A 112 -20.43 13.21 -9.97
CA ARG A 112 -20.27 13.76 -8.61
C ARG A 112 -19.03 13.23 -7.85
N PHE A 113 -18.53 12.04 -8.22
CA PHE A 113 -17.34 11.42 -7.64
C PHE A 113 -16.12 11.47 -8.57
N ALA A 114 -16.25 12.01 -9.79
CA ALA A 114 -15.17 11.99 -10.78
C ALA A 114 -13.90 12.75 -10.33
N ASN A 115 -14.04 13.79 -9.51
CA ASN A 115 -12.88 14.48 -8.94
C ASN A 115 -12.20 13.62 -7.86
N TYR A 116 -12.98 13.08 -6.92
CA TYR A 116 -12.49 12.19 -5.87
C TYR A 116 -11.78 10.97 -6.46
N GLN A 117 -12.41 10.26 -7.42
CA GLN A 117 -11.82 9.10 -8.08
C GLN A 117 -10.47 9.42 -8.71
N ARG A 118 -10.35 10.57 -9.38
CA ARG A 118 -9.12 11.00 -10.05
C ARG A 118 -8.00 11.31 -9.07
N GLU A 119 -8.30 12.04 -7.99
CA GLU A 119 -7.33 12.37 -6.95
C GLU A 119 -6.91 11.14 -6.16
N ASN A 120 -7.87 10.28 -5.80
CA ASN A 120 -7.63 9.01 -5.11
C ASN A 120 -6.75 8.08 -5.96
N ALA A 121 -7.07 7.89 -7.23
CA ALA A 121 -6.27 7.09 -8.16
C ALA A 121 -4.86 7.66 -8.32
N ALA A 122 -4.70 8.98 -8.43
CA ALA A 122 -3.38 9.61 -8.49
C ALA A 122 -2.56 9.36 -7.21
N GLY A 123 -3.19 9.45 -6.05
CA GLY A 123 -2.56 9.16 -4.75
C GLY A 123 -2.15 7.70 -4.62
N PHE A 124 -3.05 6.75 -4.92
CA PHE A 124 -2.76 5.31 -4.88
C PHE A 124 -1.67 4.91 -5.88
N ARG A 125 -1.63 5.48 -7.08
CA ARG A 125 -0.53 5.26 -8.04
C ARG A 125 0.82 5.68 -7.47
N ARG A 126 0.90 6.84 -6.80
CA ARG A 126 2.14 7.27 -6.11
C ARG A 126 2.52 6.31 -4.99
N TYR A 127 1.53 5.77 -4.29
CA TYR A 127 1.73 4.81 -3.22
C TYR A 127 2.29 3.48 -3.76
N ILE A 128 1.68 2.94 -4.82
CA ILE A 128 2.15 1.75 -5.56
C ILE A 128 3.59 1.94 -6.06
N VAL A 129 3.90 3.07 -6.69
CA VAL A 129 5.27 3.37 -7.16
C VAL A 129 6.26 3.38 -6.00
N THR A 130 5.87 3.94 -4.85
CA THR A 130 6.70 3.98 -3.65
C THR A 130 6.97 2.59 -3.08
N LEU A 131 5.95 1.72 -3.04
CA LEU A 131 6.10 0.32 -2.64
C LEU A 131 7.01 -0.46 -3.58
N ARG A 132 6.86 -0.28 -4.91
CA ARG A 132 7.70 -0.93 -5.92
C ARG A 132 9.16 -0.50 -5.81
N ALA A 133 9.43 0.79 -5.59
CA ALA A 133 10.77 1.29 -5.35
C ALA A 133 11.39 0.63 -4.10
N ALA A 134 10.63 0.55 -3.00
CA ALA A 134 11.08 -0.10 -1.77
C ALA A 134 11.21 -1.63 -1.91
N ALA A 135 10.41 -2.26 -2.78
CA ALA A 135 10.56 -3.67 -3.10
C ALA A 135 11.87 -3.95 -3.86
N ALA A 136 12.27 -3.05 -4.75
CA ALA A 136 13.48 -3.18 -5.56
C ALA A 136 14.77 -2.80 -4.81
N ASP A 137 14.72 -1.82 -3.90
CA ASP A 137 15.90 -1.29 -3.20
C ASP A 137 15.77 -1.38 -1.66
N PRO A 138 16.65 -2.14 -0.98
CA PRO A 138 16.70 -2.20 0.48
C PRO A 138 16.94 -0.85 1.19
N ASP A 139 17.61 0.10 0.53
CA ASP A 139 17.82 1.45 1.08
C ASP A 139 16.51 2.26 1.09
N ASP A 140 15.58 1.95 0.19
CA ASP A 140 14.27 2.57 0.13
C ASP A 140 13.30 1.96 1.15
N LEU A 141 13.47 0.69 1.55
CA LEU A 141 12.73 0.09 2.68
C LEU A 141 12.88 0.93 3.96
N ALA A 142 14.08 1.47 4.20
CA ALA A 142 14.35 2.28 5.39
C ALA A 142 13.63 3.64 5.37
N LYS A 143 13.27 4.13 4.17
CA LYS A 143 12.59 5.42 3.97
C LYS A 143 11.10 5.25 3.65
N LEU A 144 10.64 4.01 3.52
CA LEU A 144 9.30 3.67 3.02
C LEU A 144 8.21 4.40 3.79
N GLN A 145 8.19 4.30 5.12
CA GLN A 145 7.20 4.96 5.97
C GLN A 145 7.12 6.47 5.72
N THR A 146 8.27 7.15 5.68
CA THR A 146 8.31 8.60 5.43
C THR A 146 7.76 8.95 4.06
N ARG A 147 8.07 8.14 3.02
CA ARG A 147 7.58 8.37 1.67
C ARG A 147 6.08 8.12 1.54
N VAL A 148 5.56 7.04 2.12
CA VAL A 148 4.12 6.77 2.07
C VAL A 148 3.31 7.79 2.87
N ASN A 149 3.82 8.28 4.00
CA ASN A 149 3.16 9.31 4.79
C ASN A 149 3.15 10.68 4.08
N ALA A 150 4.04 10.89 3.11
CA ALA A 150 4.06 12.11 2.30
C ALA A 150 3.09 12.05 1.11
N ILE A 151 2.38 10.92 0.94
CA ILE A 151 1.36 10.76 -0.11
C ILE A 151 0.02 11.16 0.49
N GLU A 152 -0.54 12.24 -0.03
CA GLU A 152 -1.88 12.67 0.31
C GLU A 152 -2.90 11.83 -0.46
N LEU A 153 -3.78 11.17 0.28
CA LEU A 153 -4.99 10.54 -0.25
C LEU A 153 -6.16 11.46 0.11
N PRO A 154 -7.05 11.81 -0.83
CA PRO A 154 -8.21 12.62 -0.50
C PRO A 154 -9.11 11.88 0.49
N ASP A 155 -9.69 12.61 1.44
CA ASP A 155 -10.67 12.02 2.34
C ASP A 155 -11.87 11.50 1.54
N PRO A 156 -12.36 10.28 1.83
CA PRO A 156 -13.52 9.75 1.16
C PRO A 156 -14.76 10.63 1.45
N PRO A 157 -15.52 11.03 0.41
CA PRO A 157 -16.81 11.70 0.58
C PRO A 157 -17.72 10.94 1.54
N GLN A 158 -18.54 11.66 2.31
CA GLN A 158 -19.43 11.06 3.32
C GLN A 158 -20.36 9.98 2.73
N ASP A 159 -20.80 10.17 1.48
CA ASP A 159 -21.61 9.19 0.78
C ASP A 159 -20.86 7.87 0.54
N ILE A 160 -19.57 7.93 0.21
CA ILE A 160 -18.73 6.75 0.05
C ILE A 160 -18.49 6.10 1.40
N THR A 161 -18.16 6.84 2.46
CA THR A 161 -17.96 6.24 3.79
C THR A 161 -19.22 5.62 4.37
N THR A 162 -20.40 6.14 4.00
CA THR A 162 -21.69 5.61 4.44
C THR A 162 -22.09 4.33 3.70
N ASN A 163 -21.87 4.30 2.38
CA ASN A 163 -22.37 3.22 1.52
C ASN A 163 -21.31 2.17 1.18
N ALA A 164 -20.06 2.59 1.01
CA ALA A 164 -18.89 1.71 0.89
C ALA A 164 -18.27 1.47 2.28
N LYS A 165 -18.94 0.67 3.11
CA LYS A 165 -18.55 0.37 4.50
C LYS A 165 -17.13 -0.17 4.63
N SER A 166 -16.65 -0.89 3.63
CA SER A 166 -15.27 -1.37 3.53
C SER A 166 -14.26 -0.22 3.49
N CYS A 167 -14.66 0.94 2.97
CA CYS A 167 -13.85 2.15 2.90
C CYS A 167 -14.07 3.11 4.09
N ALA A 168 -15.08 2.89 4.94
CA ALA A 168 -15.40 3.77 6.08
C ALA A 168 -14.25 3.93 7.10
N SER A 169 -13.24 3.07 6.98
CA SER A 169 -12.08 3.02 7.86
C SER A 169 -10.83 3.68 7.26
N PHE A 170 -10.87 4.10 5.99
CA PHE A 170 -9.86 4.95 5.35
C PHE A 170 -9.98 6.39 5.88
N SER A 171 -9.75 6.57 7.17
CA SER A 171 -9.58 7.89 7.77
C SER A 171 -8.10 8.04 8.12
N PRO A 172 -7.31 8.87 7.42
CA PRO A 172 -5.94 9.17 7.79
C PRO A 172 -5.88 10.15 8.98
N ALA A 173 -6.64 9.88 10.05
CA ALA A 173 -6.55 10.47 11.38
C ALA A 173 -7.69 9.87 12.24
N GLY A 174 -7.47 9.41 13.47
CA GLY A 174 -6.38 9.74 14.39
C GLY A 174 -5.85 8.57 15.22
#